data_AF-A0A377XM97-F1
#
_entry.id   AF-A0A377XM97-F1
#
_cell.length_a   1.000
_cell.length_b   1.000
_cell.length_c   1.000
_cell.angle_alpha   90.00
_cell.angle_beta   90.00
_cell.angle_gamma   90.00
#
_symmetry.space_group_name_H-M   'P 1'
#
loop_
_entity.id
_entity.type
_entity.pdbx_description
1 polymer ?
#
loop_
_entity_poly.entity_id
_entity_poly.type
_entity_poly.pdbx_seq_one_letter_code
_entity_poly.pdbx_strand_id
1 'polypeptide(L)'
;MLIFFRVIQGIVAGPLIPLSQSLLLSNYPPAKRSIALALWSMTVIVAPICGPILGGYISDNYHWGWIFFINVPIGVAVVLMTLQTLRNRETKTEQRRIDGVGLALLIIGIGSLQVMLDRGKELDWFSSNEIIILTIVAVVAISFLIVWELTDDNPIVDLSLFKSRNFTIGCLCISLAYMLYFGAIVLLPQLLQEVYGYTAT
;
A
#
# COMPACT_ATOMS: atom_id res chain seq x y z
N MET A 1 2.37 -22.45 4.12
CA MET A 1 1.10 -21.79 4.51
C MET A 1 1.22 -20.28 4.73
N LEU A 2 2.27 -19.76 5.37
CA LEU A 2 2.39 -18.32 5.69
C LEU A 2 2.37 -17.40 4.44
N ILE A 3 3.04 -17.79 3.36
CA ILE A 3 3.05 -17.05 2.09
C ILE A 3 1.63 -16.95 1.48
N PHE A 4 0.84 -18.02 1.55
CA PHE A 4 -0.54 -18.03 1.04
C PHE A 4 -1.43 -17.03 1.80
N PHE A 5 -1.34 -17.00 3.13
CA PHE A 5 -2.06 -16.01 3.94
C PHE A 5 -1.58 -14.58 3.68
N ARG A 6 -0.30 -14.37 3.36
CA ARG A 6 0.24 -13.07 2.95
C ARG A 6 -0.35 -12.60 1.61
N VAL A 7 -0.51 -13.50 0.65
CA VAL A 7 -1.16 -13.19 -0.63
C VAL A 7 -2.61 -12.78 -0.39
N ILE A 8 -3.35 -13.53 0.43
CA ILE A 8 -4.73 -13.16 0.78
C ILE A 8 -4.78 -11.80 1.49
N GLN A 9 -3.90 -11.55 2.45
CA GLN A 9 -3.83 -10.25 3.13
C GLN A 9 -3.54 -9.11 2.15
N GLY A 10 -2.65 -9.30 1.18
CA GLY A 10 -2.38 -8.31 0.14
C GLY A 10 -3.61 -7.99 -0.70
N ILE A 11 -4.32 -9.04 -1.16
CA ILE A 11 -5.54 -8.90 -1.97
C ILE A 11 -6.65 -8.17 -1.20
N VAL A 12 -6.82 -8.49 0.10
CA VAL A 12 -7.88 -7.88 0.92
C VAL A 12 -7.50 -6.48 1.41
N ALA A 13 -6.24 -6.24 1.77
CA ALA A 13 -5.77 -4.96 2.29
C ALA A 13 -5.59 -3.90 1.19
N GLY A 14 -5.25 -4.30 -0.04
CA GLY A 14 -5.06 -3.41 -1.17
C GLY A 14 -6.23 -2.42 -1.39
N PRO A 15 -7.47 -2.89 -1.60
CA PRO A 15 -8.63 -2.02 -1.79
C PRO A 15 -9.12 -1.36 -0.50
N LEU A 16 -8.72 -1.87 0.68
CA LEU A 16 -9.24 -1.41 1.97
C LEU A 16 -8.85 0.05 2.26
N ILE A 17 -7.61 0.44 1.94
CA ILE A 17 -7.12 1.81 2.11
C ILE A 17 -7.95 2.82 1.29
N PRO A 18 -8.02 2.73 -0.05
CA PRO A 18 -8.78 3.70 -0.85
C PRO A 18 -10.27 3.64 -0.57
N LEU A 19 -10.83 2.46 -0.27
CA LEU A 19 -12.25 2.32 0.07
C LEU A 19 -12.57 2.98 1.42
N SER A 20 -11.69 2.84 2.42
CA SER A 20 -11.83 3.53 3.71
C SER A 20 -11.77 5.05 3.55
N GLN A 21 -10.85 5.56 2.72
CA GLN A 21 -10.73 6.99 2.42
C GLN A 21 -11.96 7.51 1.68
N SER A 22 -12.44 6.79 0.66
CA SER A 22 -13.63 7.15 -0.09
C SER A 22 -14.89 7.20 0.79
N LEU A 23 -15.11 6.18 1.63
CA LEU A 23 -16.22 6.15 2.59
C LEU A 23 -16.16 7.34 3.56
N LEU A 24 -14.97 7.67 4.04
CA LEU A 24 -14.76 8.80 4.95
C LEU A 24 -15.05 10.13 4.24
N LEU A 25 -14.59 10.34 3.01
CA LEU A 25 -14.88 11.54 2.23
C LEU A 25 -16.37 11.67 1.83
N SER A 26 -17.06 10.55 1.64
CA SER A 26 -18.50 10.51 1.36
C SER A 26 -19.34 10.83 2.60
N ASN A 27 -18.85 10.49 3.79
CA ASN A 27 -19.60 10.68 5.04
C ASN A 27 -19.39 12.04 5.70
N TYR A 28 -18.26 12.71 5.43
CA TYR A 28 -17.94 14.01 6.02
C TYR A 28 -18.24 15.17 5.05
N PRO A 29 -18.85 16.27 5.54
CA PRO A 29 -19.10 17.46 4.74
C PRO A 29 -17.76 18.07 4.26
N PRO A 30 -17.73 18.76 3.09
CA PRO A 30 -16.50 19.24 2.47
C PRO A 30 -15.55 20.01 3.40
N ALA A 31 -16.11 20.85 4.28
CA ALA A 31 -15.33 21.63 5.25
C ALA A 31 -14.60 20.79 6.32
N LYS A 32 -15.07 19.58 6.61
CA LYS A 32 -14.47 18.68 7.62
C LYS A 32 -13.61 17.57 7.02
N ARG A 33 -13.55 17.45 5.69
CA ARG A 33 -12.78 16.40 5.00
C ARG A 33 -11.30 16.45 5.36
N SER A 34 -10.69 17.64 5.43
CA SER A 34 -9.27 17.78 5.79
C SER A 34 -8.97 17.29 7.20
N ILE A 35 -9.84 17.58 8.17
CA ILE A 35 -9.68 17.10 9.57
C ILE A 35 -9.88 15.58 9.63
N ALA A 36 -10.86 15.05 8.91
CA ALA A 36 -11.13 13.62 8.88
C ALA A 36 -9.98 12.84 8.23
N LEU A 37 -9.40 13.34 7.14
CA LEU A 37 -8.19 12.79 6.53
C LEU A 37 -6.97 12.89 7.48
N ALA A 38 -6.82 14.01 8.20
CA ALA A 38 -5.73 14.16 9.18
C ALA A 38 -5.83 13.15 10.33
N LEU A 39 -7.04 12.91 10.86
CA LEU A 39 -7.28 11.87 11.87
C LEU A 39 -6.99 10.48 11.33
N TRP A 40 -7.41 10.19 10.09
CA TRP A 40 -7.10 8.93 9.42
C TRP A 40 -5.58 8.72 9.27
N SER A 41 -4.85 9.73 8.80
CA SER A 41 -3.38 9.68 8.69
C SER A 41 -2.70 9.49 10.05
N MET A 42 -3.21 10.11 11.10
CA MET A 42 -2.69 9.91 12.46
C MET A 42 -2.84 8.44 12.90
N THR A 43 -4.00 7.82 12.66
CA THR A 43 -4.20 6.39 12.97
C THR A 43 -3.24 5.50 12.18
N VAL A 44 -3.00 5.82 10.91
CA VAL A 44 -2.06 5.08 10.05
C VAL A 44 -0.62 5.18 10.54
N ILE A 45 -0.21 6.29 11.17
CA ILE A 45 1.14 6.47 11.73
C ILE A 45 1.26 5.83 13.12
N VAL A 46 0.20 5.87 13.94
CA VAL A 46 0.22 5.25 15.28
C VAL A 46 0.31 3.72 15.19
N ALA A 47 -0.36 3.10 14.21
CA ALA A 47 -0.34 1.66 14.01
C ALA A 47 1.08 1.04 13.92
N PRO A 48 2.00 1.52 13.05
CA PRO A 48 3.37 1.02 12.98
C PRO A 48 4.26 1.43 14.16
N ILE A 49 3.86 2.38 15.01
CA ILE A 49 4.58 2.68 16.26
C ILE A 49 4.20 1.63 17.32
N CYS A 50 2.90 1.34 17.47
CA CYS A 50 2.42 0.32 18.40
C CYS A 50 2.82 -1.11 17.98
N GLY A 51 2.98 -1.36 16.69
CA GLY A 51 3.30 -2.67 16.12
C GLY A 51 4.59 -3.31 16.70
N PRO A 52 5.77 -2.67 16.57
CA PRO A 52 7.02 -3.16 17.14
C PRO A 52 7.01 -3.25 18.67
N ILE A 53 6.34 -2.32 19.35
CA ILE A 53 6.25 -2.34 20.83
C ILE A 53 5.49 -3.58 21.30
N LEU A 54 4.31 -3.83 20.72
CA LEU A 54 3.51 -5.01 21.04
C LEU A 54 4.17 -6.29 20.53
N GLY A 55 4.77 -6.25 19.34
CA GLY A 55 5.47 -7.38 18.73
C GLY A 55 6.71 -7.81 19.52
N GLY A 56 7.51 -6.85 19.99
CA GLY A 56 8.67 -7.09 20.85
C GLY A 56 8.26 -7.68 22.19
N TYR A 57 7.27 -7.08 22.85
CA TYR A 57 6.75 -7.61 24.12
C TYR A 57 6.21 -9.05 23.99
N ILE A 58 5.52 -9.36 22.89
CA ILE A 58 5.03 -10.72 22.59
C ILE A 58 6.18 -11.66 22.26
N SER A 59 7.18 -11.22 21.50
CA SER A 59 8.33 -12.06 21.15
C SER A 59 9.22 -12.39 22.35
N ASP A 60 9.29 -11.48 23.33
CA ASP A 60 10.12 -11.66 24.53
C ASP A 60 9.44 -12.56 25.58
N ASN A 61 8.11 -12.51 25.69
CA ASN A 61 7.35 -13.26 26.70
C ASN A 61 6.68 -14.52 26.15
N TYR A 62 6.43 -14.59 24.84
CA TYR A 62 5.70 -15.67 24.17
C TYR A 62 6.42 -16.17 22.91
N HIS A 63 5.97 -17.31 22.39
CA HIS A 63 6.46 -17.86 21.13
C HIS A 63 6.17 -16.92 19.95
N TRP A 64 7.14 -16.69 19.06
CA TRP A 64 7.07 -15.79 17.89
C TRP A 64 5.76 -15.90 17.07
N GLY A 65 5.18 -17.10 16.99
CA GLY A 65 3.91 -17.34 16.27
C GLY A 65 2.73 -16.49 16.78
N TRP A 66 2.74 -16.05 18.03
CA TRP A 66 1.67 -15.23 18.62
C TRP A 66 1.51 -13.84 17.97
N ILE A 67 2.55 -13.35 17.31
CA ILE A 67 2.50 -12.09 16.53
C ILE A 67 1.47 -12.18 15.38
N PHE A 68 1.17 -13.39 14.89
CA PHE A 68 0.12 -13.59 13.89
C PHE A 68 -1.25 -13.77 14.53
N PHE A 69 -1.32 -14.44 15.69
CA PHE A 69 -2.58 -14.71 16.38
C PHE A 69 -3.21 -13.46 16.99
N ILE A 70 -2.44 -12.46 17.42
CA ILE A 70 -2.99 -11.19 17.94
C ILE A 70 -3.84 -10.43 16.91
N ASN A 71 -3.55 -10.60 15.62
CA ASN A 71 -4.32 -9.96 14.56
C ASN A 71 -5.73 -10.56 14.40
N VAL A 72 -5.94 -11.81 14.82
CA VAL A 72 -7.23 -12.51 14.69
C VAL A 72 -8.32 -11.87 15.57
N PRO A 73 -8.17 -11.70 16.90
CA PRO A 73 -9.19 -11.06 17.74
C PRO A 73 -9.40 -9.59 17.36
N ILE A 74 -8.35 -8.88 16.97
CA ILE A 74 -8.46 -7.50 16.48
C ILE A 74 -9.28 -7.47 15.19
N GLY A 75 -8.99 -8.36 14.23
CA GLY A 75 -9.75 -8.49 12.99
C GLY A 75 -11.22 -8.81 13.23
N VAL A 76 -11.52 -9.73 14.15
CA VAL A 76 -12.90 -10.04 14.55
C VAL A 76 -13.60 -8.82 15.15
N ALA A 77 -12.94 -8.10 16.06
CA ALA A 77 -13.50 -6.88 16.66
C ALA A 77 -13.79 -5.80 15.60
N VAL A 78 -12.86 -5.58 14.66
CA VAL A 78 -13.04 -4.64 13.55
C VAL A 78 -14.20 -5.07 12.66
N VAL A 79 -14.31 -6.35 12.31
CA VAL A 79 -15.42 -6.87 11.51
C VAL A 79 -16.76 -6.66 12.22
N LEU A 80 -16.85 -6.96 13.52
CA LEU A 80 -18.08 -6.77 14.31
C LEU A 80 -18.48 -5.28 14.38
N MET A 81 -17.53 -4.40 14.68
CA MET A 81 -17.77 -2.95 14.70
C MET A 81 -18.18 -2.42 13.33
N THR A 82 -17.53 -2.89 12.27
CA THR A 82 -17.85 -2.52 10.88
C THR A 82 -19.26 -2.98 10.52
N LEU A 83 -19.61 -4.23 10.82
CA LEU A 83 -20.95 -4.76 10.60
C LEU A 83 -22.00 -3.96 11.36
N GLN A 84 -21.80 -3.64 12.64
CA GLN A 84 -22.75 -2.84 13.41
C GLN A 84 -22.92 -1.41 12.87
N THR A 85 -21.82 -0.77 12.45
CA THR A 85 -21.82 0.63 12.02
C THR A 85 -22.34 0.82 10.59
N LEU A 86 -22.08 -0.13 9.69
CA LEU A 86 -22.45 -0.05 8.27
C LEU A 86 -23.76 -0.76 7.92
N ARG A 87 -24.36 -1.55 8.82
CA ARG A 87 -25.59 -2.35 8.57
C ARG A 87 -26.78 -1.56 7.99
N ASN A 88 -26.87 -0.26 8.29
CA ASN A 88 -27.99 0.59 7.86
C ASN A 88 -27.63 1.53 6.70
N ARG A 89 -26.44 1.39 6.10
CA ARG A 89 -25.95 2.26 5.03
C ARG A 89 -25.85 1.47 3.73
N GLU A 90 -27.01 1.13 3.17
CA GLU A 90 -27.10 0.56 1.82
C GLU A 90 -26.69 1.63 0.79
N THR A 91 -25.42 1.59 0.40
CA THR A 91 -25.00 2.25 -0.84
C THR A 91 -25.56 1.40 -1.97
N LYS A 92 -26.30 1.99 -2.92
CA LYS A 92 -26.76 1.27 -4.11
C LYS A 92 -25.54 0.61 -4.77
N THR A 93 -25.58 -0.71 -4.89
CA THR A 93 -24.56 -1.50 -5.60
C THR A 93 -24.68 -1.22 -7.08
N GLU A 94 -24.00 -0.18 -7.56
CA GLU A 94 -23.83 0.01 -8.99
C GLU A 94 -22.72 -0.90 -9.51
N GLN A 95 -23.07 -1.79 -10.43
CA GLN A 95 -22.09 -2.53 -11.22
C GLN A 95 -21.42 -1.58 -12.21
N ARG A 96 -20.46 -0.79 -11.73
CA ARG A 96 -19.50 -0.15 -12.64
C ARG A 96 -18.63 -1.24 -13.25
N ARG A 97 -18.53 -1.24 -14.57
CA ARG A 97 -17.63 -2.14 -15.31
C ARG A 97 -16.22 -1.80 -14.87
N ILE A 98 -15.59 -2.73 -14.14
CA ILE A 98 -14.18 -2.62 -13.79
C ILE A 98 -13.41 -2.92 -15.08
N ASP A 99 -12.47 -2.04 -15.46
CA ASP A 99 -11.55 -2.28 -16.56
C ASP A 99 -10.58 -3.41 -16.19
N GLY A 100 -10.99 -4.66 -16.39
CA GLY A 100 -10.18 -5.82 -16.04
C GLY A 100 -8.86 -5.89 -16.80
N VAL A 101 -8.79 -5.29 -18.00
CA VAL A 101 -7.58 -5.28 -18.83
C VAL A 101 -6.58 -4.27 -18.30
N GLY A 102 -7.02 -3.04 -17.99
CA GLY A 102 -6.20 -2.04 -17.32
C GLY A 102 -5.69 -2.54 -15.97
N LEU A 103 -6.53 -3.24 -15.19
CA LEU A 103 -6.14 -3.82 -13.90
C LEU A 103 -5.04 -4.87 -14.07
N ALA A 104 -5.19 -5.77 -15.04
CA ALA A 104 -4.20 -6.81 -15.30
C ALA A 104 -2.86 -6.21 -15.76
N LEU A 105 -2.89 -5.23 -16.67
CA LEU A 105 -1.70 -4.49 -17.11
C LEU A 105 -1.03 -3.75 -15.94
N LEU A 106 -1.82 -3.17 -15.03
CA LEU A 106 -1.31 -2.47 -13.86
C LEU A 106 -0.61 -3.42 -12.89
N ILE A 107 -1.24 -4.56 -12.59
CA ILE A 107 -0.66 -5.61 -11.74
C ILE A 107 0.64 -6.15 -12.34
N ILE A 108 0.66 -6.44 -13.66
CA ILE A 108 1.83 -6.99 -14.33
C ILE A 108 2.94 -5.95 -14.42
N GLY A 109 2.63 -4.72 -14.86
CA GLY A 109 3.61 -3.67 -15.06
C GLY A 109 4.23 -3.18 -13.75
N ILE A 110 3.39 -2.73 -12.82
CA ILE A 110 3.86 -2.23 -11.52
C ILE A 110 4.44 -3.36 -10.69
N GLY A 111 3.83 -4.56 -10.71
CA GLY A 111 4.34 -5.72 -10.00
C GLY A 111 5.73 -6.16 -10.50
N SER A 112 5.93 -6.21 -11.81
CA SER A 112 7.25 -6.56 -12.39
C SER A 112 8.29 -5.49 -12.06
N LEU A 113 7.92 -4.21 -12.12
CA LEU A 113 8.80 -3.10 -11.75
C LEU A 113 9.20 -3.15 -10.28
N GLN A 114 8.24 -3.44 -9.39
CA GLN A 114 8.50 -3.58 -7.96
C GLN A 114 9.47 -4.74 -7.69
N VAL A 115 9.22 -5.93 -8.27
CA VAL A 115 10.10 -7.09 -8.09
C VAL A 115 11.51 -6.82 -8.65
N MET A 116 11.60 -6.12 -9.78
CA MET A 116 12.88 -5.72 -10.37
C MET A 116 13.68 -4.81 -9.43
N LEU A 117 13.03 -3.84 -8.79
CA LEU A 117 13.69 -2.93 -7.84
C LEU A 117 14.06 -3.62 -6.53
N ASP A 118 13.17 -4.46 -6.01
CA ASP A 118 13.37 -5.18 -4.74
C ASP A 118 14.50 -6.21 -4.85
N ARG A 119 14.53 -6.99 -5.94
CA ARG A 119 15.59 -7.99 -6.19
C ARG A 119 16.79 -7.45 -6.97
N GLY A 120 16.77 -6.16 -7.32
CA GLY A 120 17.79 -5.45 -8.08
C GLY A 120 19.20 -5.73 -7.57
N LYS A 121 19.41 -5.44 -6.28
CA LYS A 121 20.70 -5.61 -5.61
C LYS A 121 21.08 -7.08 -5.39
N GLU A 122 20.10 -7.96 -5.14
CA GLU A 122 20.36 -9.38 -4.86
C GLU A 122 20.78 -10.16 -6.12
N LEU A 123 20.30 -9.76 -7.30
CA LEU A 123 20.53 -10.43 -8.58
C LEU A 123 21.57 -9.70 -9.46
N ASP A 124 22.44 -8.87 -8.88
CA ASP A 124 23.46 -8.10 -9.62
C ASP A 124 22.90 -7.22 -10.77
N TRP A 125 21.70 -6.69 -10.57
CA TRP A 125 21.03 -5.76 -11.49
C TRP A 125 20.91 -6.32 -12.91
N PHE A 126 21.35 -5.55 -13.91
CA PHE A 126 21.29 -5.90 -15.33
C PHE A 126 22.27 -7.00 -15.75
N SER A 127 23.03 -7.57 -14.81
CA SER A 127 23.83 -8.78 -15.07
C SER A 127 22.98 -10.05 -15.04
N SER A 128 21.81 -10.01 -14.41
CA SER A 128 20.87 -11.13 -14.38
C SER A 128 19.84 -11.03 -15.50
N ASN A 129 19.68 -12.15 -16.22
CA ASN A 129 18.63 -12.30 -17.23
C ASN A 129 17.23 -12.12 -16.64
N GLU A 130 17.02 -12.46 -15.37
CA GLU A 130 15.72 -12.30 -14.70
C GLU A 130 15.34 -10.82 -14.60
N ILE A 131 16.29 -9.96 -14.23
CA ILE A 131 16.07 -8.51 -14.12
C ILE A 131 15.81 -7.92 -15.49
N ILE A 132 16.56 -8.32 -16.52
CA ILE A 132 16.35 -7.85 -17.89
C ILE A 132 14.92 -8.21 -18.36
N ILE A 133 14.48 -9.45 -18.12
CA ILE A 133 13.12 -9.88 -18.48
C ILE A 133 12.08 -9.05 -17.72
N LEU A 134 12.25 -8.86 -16.40
CA LEU A 134 11.34 -8.05 -15.59
C LEU A 134 11.30 -6.58 -16.05
N THR A 135 12.44 -6.00 -16.42
CA THR A 135 12.51 -4.64 -16.98
C THR A 135 11.74 -4.56 -18.29
N ILE A 136 11.94 -5.51 -19.22
CA ILE A 136 11.23 -5.52 -20.51
C ILE A 136 9.73 -5.68 -20.29
N VAL A 137 9.32 -6.62 -19.44
CA VAL A 137 7.89 -6.83 -19.11
C VAL A 137 7.29 -5.58 -18.49
N ALA A 138 7.99 -4.94 -17.54
CA ALA A 138 7.52 -3.70 -16.92
C ALA A 138 7.37 -2.56 -17.95
N VAL A 139 8.38 -2.34 -18.78
CA VAL A 139 8.36 -1.28 -19.81
C VAL A 139 7.24 -1.51 -20.82
N VAL A 140 7.09 -2.75 -21.32
CA VAL A 140 6.04 -3.09 -22.28
C VAL A 140 4.66 -2.96 -21.63
N ALA A 141 4.44 -3.56 -20.46
CA ALA A 141 3.14 -3.53 -19.79
C ALA A 141 2.73 -2.11 -19.38
N ILE A 142 3.65 -1.29 -18.88
CA ILE A 142 3.37 0.12 -18.54
C ILE A 142 3.09 0.95 -19.79
N SER A 143 3.84 0.73 -20.88
CA SER A 143 3.59 1.44 -22.15
C SER A 143 2.21 1.10 -22.71
N PHE A 144 1.84 -0.19 -22.70
CA PHE A 144 0.50 -0.64 -23.09
C PHE A 144 -0.59 -0.10 -22.17
N LEU A 145 -0.34 -0.06 -20.85
CA LEU A 145 -1.26 0.53 -19.88
C LEU A 145 -1.54 2.00 -20.19
N ILE A 146 -0.50 2.79 -20.47
CA ILE A 146 -0.67 4.21 -20.80
C ILE A 146 -1.52 4.38 -22.07
N VAL A 147 -1.25 3.59 -23.12
CA VAL A 147 -2.04 3.64 -24.36
C VAL A 147 -3.48 3.18 -24.13
N TRP A 148 -3.68 2.14 -23.32
CA TRP A 148 -4.99 1.59 -22.98
C TRP A 148 -5.82 2.59 -22.19
N GLU A 149 -5.28 3.15 -21.10
CA GLU A 149 -5.98 4.12 -20.25
C GLU A 149 -6.27 5.45 -20.95
N LEU A 150 -5.49 5.82 -21.97
CA LEU A 150 -5.80 6.99 -22.80
C LEU A 150 -6.92 6.74 -23.82
N THR A 151 -7.24 5.47 -24.11
CA THR A 151 -8.21 5.08 -25.16
C THR A 151 -9.52 4.54 -24.57
N ASP A 152 -9.50 3.98 -23.36
CA ASP A 152 -10.68 3.37 -22.73
C ASP A 152 -11.65 4.42 -22.16
N ASP A 153 -12.95 4.13 -22.22
CA ASP A 153 -14.02 5.00 -21.73
C ASP A 153 -14.17 4.96 -20.19
N ASN A 154 -13.60 3.96 -19.50
CA ASN A 154 -13.61 3.83 -18.03
C ASN A 154 -12.21 3.48 -17.48
N PRO A 155 -11.22 4.39 -17.61
CA PRO A 155 -9.85 4.11 -17.20
C PRO A 155 -9.74 3.89 -15.69
N ILE A 156 -8.89 2.93 -15.28
CA ILE A 156 -8.59 2.68 -13.86
C ILE A 156 -7.79 3.82 -13.25
N VAL A 157 -6.81 4.34 -13.99
CA VAL A 157 -6.10 5.57 -13.62
C VAL A 157 -6.51 6.69 -14.57
N ASP A 158 -7.15 7.72 -14.03
CA ASP A 158 -7.46 8.91 -14.80
C ASP A 158 -6.19 9.75 -15.02
N LEU A 159 -5.49 9.47 -16.12
CA LEU A 159 -4.27 10.17 -16.53
C LEU A 159 -4.51 11.66 -16.83
N SER A 160 -5.76 12.10 -17.00
CA SER A 160 -6.08 13.51 -17.21
C SER A 160 -5.76 14.37 -16.00
N LEU A 161 -5.73 13.79 -14.79
CA LEU A 161 -5.38 14.48 -13.55
C LEU A 161 -3.93 15.01 -13.58
N PHE A 162 -3.01 14.32 -14.25
CA PHE A 162 -1.63 14.77 -14.44
C PHE A 162 -1.48 15.99 -15.36
N LYS A 163 -2.55 16.40 -16.07
CA LYS A 163 -2.56 17.70 -16.76
C LYS A 163 -2.61 18.87 -15.78
N SER A 164 -3.12 18.66 -14.56
CA SER A 164 -3.14 19.67 -13.51
C SER A 164 -1.76 19.79 -12.87
N ARG A 165 -1.13 20.97 -12.99
CA ARG A 165 0.18 21.26 -12.39
C ARG A 165 0.21 21.00 -10.89
N ASN A 166 -0.86 21.33 -10.17
CA ASN A 166 -0.95 21.10 -8.73
C ASN A 166 -0.96 19.62 -8.39
N PHE A 167 -1.63 18.79 -9.21
CA PHE A 167 -1.66 17.35 -9.01
C PHE A 167 -0.29 16.73 -9.27
N THR A 168 0.37 17.10 -10.38
CA THR A 168 1.69 16.57 -10.74
C THR A 168 2.76 16.97 -9.74
N ILE A 169 2.78 18.23 -9.29
CA ILE A 169 3.70 18.68 -8.24
C ILE A 169 3.40 17.96 -6.92
N GLY A 170 2.12 17.83 -6.54
CA GLY A 170 1.73 17.10 -5.33
C GLY A 170 2.18 15.63 -5.36
N CYS A 171 1.99 14.96 -6.49
CA CYS A 171 2.44 13.58 -6.72
C CYS A 171 3.97 13.46 -6.64
N LEU A 172 4.71 14.35 -7.30
CA LEU A 172 6.18 14.38 -7.20
C LEU A 172 6.66 14.61 -5.76
N CYS A 173 6.09 15.59 -5.07
CA CYS A 173 6.46 15.89 -3.69
C CYS A 173 6.19 14.71 -2.76
N ILE A 174 5.03 14.03 -2.88
CA ILE A 174 4.72 12.88 -2.02
C ILE A 174 5.62 11.68 -2.35
N SER A 175 5.90 11.42 -3.63
CA SER A 175 6.83 10.35 -4.04
C SER A 175 8.23 10.59 -3.50
N LEU A 176 8.76 11.81 -3.62
CA LEU A 176 10.07 12.20 -3.07
C LEU A 176 10.10 12.09 -1.54
N ALA A 177 9.04 12.54 -0.86
CA ALA A 177 8.92 12.43 0.59
C ALA A 177 8.94 10.97 1.05
N TYR A 178 8.18 10.09 0.39
CA TYR A 178 8.17 8.65 0.71
C TYR A 178 9.51 7.97 0.38
N MET A 179 10.18 8.35 -0.71
CA MET A 179 11.51 7.85 -1.05
C MET A 179 12.52 8.15 0.07
N LEU A 180 12.54 9.40 0.55
CA LEU A 180 13.38 9.82 1.67
C LEU A 180 12.97 9.13 2.97
N TYR A 181 11.66 8.99 3.22
CA TYR A 181 11.12 8.35 4.42
C TYR A 181 11.52 6.88 4.53
N PHE A 182 11.37 6.09 3.45
CA PHE A 182 11.79 4.69 3.44
C PHE A 182 13.32 4.56 3.59
N GLY A 183 14.08 5.45 2.95
CA GLY A 183 15.54 5.50 3.13
C GLY A 183 15.91 5.76 4.60
N ALA A 184 15.28 6.73 5.24
CA ALA A 184 15.49 7.05 6.65
C ALA A 184 15.08 5.90 7.57
N ILE A 185 13.95 5.24 7.32
CA ILE A 185 13.48 4.09 8.13
C ILE A 185 14.47 2.92 8.15
N VAL A 186 15.21 2.71 7.07
CA VAL A 186 16.19 1.61 6.98
C VAL A 186 17.56 2.04 7.49
N LEU A 187 18.04 3.21 7.05
CA LEU A 187 19.39 3.69 7.36
C LEU A 187 19.54 4.12 8.82
N LEU A 188 18.48 4.67 9.43
CA LEU A 188 18.56 5.24 10.78
C LEU A 188 18.72 4.14 11.86
N PRO A 189 17.95 3.04 11.86
CA PRO A 189 18.23 1.90 12.74
C PRO A 189 19.61 1.28 12.47
N GLN A 190 20.00 1.14 11.20
CA GLN A 190 21.30 0.55 10.86
C GLN A 190 22.47 1.42 11.34
N LEU A 191 22.39 2.75 11.21
CA LEU A 191 23.36 3.69 11.76
C LEU A 191 23.43 3.58 13.30
N LEU A 192 22.28 3.53 13.97
CA LEU A 192 22.23 3.39 15.43
C LEU A 192 22.83 2.07 15.92
N GLN A 193 22.63 0.99 15.18
CA GLN A 193 23.17 -0.33 15.52
C GLN A 193 24.65 -0.49 15.18
N GLU A 194 25.06 -0.15 13.95
CA GLU A 194 26.44 -0.37 13.47
C GLU A 194 27.44 0.67 13.99
N VAL A 195 27.04 1.95 14.07
CA VAL A 195 27.96 3.05 14.41
C VAL A 195 27.83 3.47 15.87
N TYR A 196 26.60 3.58 16.37
CA TYR A 196 26.36 4.00 17.76
C TYR A 196 26.28 2.85 18.76
N GLY A 197 26.32 1.59 18.30
CA GLY A 197 26.37 0.40 19.15
C GLY A 197 25.10 0.15 19.96
N TYR A 198 23.97 0.75 19.60
CA TYR A 198 22.69 0.45 20.24
C TYR A 198 22.26 -0.98 19.88
N THR A 199 21.90 -1.76 20.89
CA THR A 199 21.25 -3.06 20.70
C THR A 199 19.88 -2.90 20.04
N ALA A 200 19.36 -3.96 19.41
CA ALA A 200 18.05 -3.95 18.73
C ALA A 200 16.83 -3.72 19.67
N THR A 201 17.09 -3.45 20.95
CA THR A 201 16.18 -3.04 22.04
C THR A 201 16.58 -1.65 22.51
#